data_AF-A0A3G3GJ71-F1
#
_entry.id   AF-A0A3G3GJ71-F1
#
_cell.length_a   1.000
_cell.length_b   1.000
_cell.length_c   1.000
_cell.angle_alpha   90.00
_cell.angle_beta   90.00
_cell.angle_gamma   90.00
#
_symmetry.space_group_name_H-M   'P 1'
#
loop_
_entity.id
_entity.type
_entity.pdbx_description
1 polymer ?
#
loop_
_entity_poly.entity_id
_entity_poly.type
_entity_poly.pdbx_seq_one_letter_code
_entity_poly.pdbx_strand_id
1 'polypeptide(L)'
;MITVAVSPPTLGLTKDPLVYAFQSDDYKGAVGAIAINRLYFSGPIVSGTVVQLLWNGVVTTLTAALLPLPNGTQFKSGAGGSNAYANLVLPYFQGNATISKDFNVTVENGALIFTAKTKGKAYNITPLAVPGVWGVQNTTQGADEINRENHCINLQLFLERVSGIGQDKIYEVYLPTDENGKAEIDLADVLNSKLQPLIEQPFWTGSTHKISRATSRKYQVTVSEAYGRPLKNGLISVLAEQRAMWGGSGYNQQDSVGGRMWASGKMKALRNGPALRYIMKDEPQWLTFVCLDAYIMDVLYKMDVLWDDNSTGTYTIAPLNQVNNGEKIILPAGFTQLNVNSYSTGKKAKQYTLYLKAGATEKSLRYTYVIDTNLRDKRKYFAYINSLGAWDTLKVNGIEERTVEIKTRSASKRLAYPQVQGDSEQSDYYVSYDQLFSCTTSWLSRDEQKNIRDFFVSPLKYRYFNGSIFPVSVTSTKLSEQDDDETMLFYQFEYKFSFTNDAFVQ
;
A
#
# COMPACT_ATOMS: atom_id res chain seq x y z
N MET A 1 -0.25 23.25 10.69
CA MET A 1 -0.31 22.98 9.23
C MET A 1 0.22 21.59 8.96
N ILE A 2 -0.67 20.73 8.45
CA ILE A 2 -0.31 19.36 8.10
C ILE A 2 0.41 19.36 6.74
N THR A 3 1.61 18.81 6.72
CA THR A 3 2.35 18.47 5.51
C THR A 3 2.30 16.96 5.30
N VAL A 4 2.07 16.52 4.07
CA VAL A 4 2.16 15.10 3.70
C VAL A 4 3.62 14.79 3.40
N ALA A 5 4.29 14.09 4.30
CA ALA A 5 5.70 13.69 4.15
C ALA A 5 5.85 12.51 3.17
N VAL A 6 4.91 11.56 3.21
CA VAL A 6 4.83 10.44 2.28
C VAL A 6 3.39 10.31 1.80
N SER A 7 3.22 10.18 0.48
CA SER A 7 1.93 9.91 -0.17
C SER A 7 2.03 8.59 -0.94
N PRO A 8 0.97 7.75 -0.96
CA PRO A 8 0.91 6.60 -1.84
C PRO A 8 0.95 7.03 -3.32
N PRO A 9 1.24 6.09 -4.24
CA PRO A 9 1.23 6.35 -5.67
C PRO A 9 -0.18 6.69 -6.18
N THR A 10 -0.24 7.47 -7.27
CA THR A 10 -1.49 7.86 -7.97
C THR A 10 -2.40 6.69 -8.30
N LEU A 11 -1.80 5.54 -8.64
CA LEU A 11 -2.49 4.27 -8.78
C LEU A 11 -1.79 3.25 -7.88
N GLY A 12 -2.44 2.89 -6.78
CA GLY A 12 -1.96 1.91 -5.81
C GLY A 12 -2.70 0.58 -5.92
N LEU A 13 -1.96 -0.52 -5.73
CA LEU A 13 -2.52 -1.86 -5.57
C LEU A 13 -2.85 -2.09 -4.08
N THR A 14 -4.06 -2.53 -3.77
CA THR A 14 -4.58 -2.62 -2.38
C THR A 14 -4.06 -3.82 -1.58
N LYS A 15 -3.29 -4.72 -2.19
CA LYS A 15 -2.50 -5.74 -1.49
C LYS A 15 -1.05 -5.30 -1.27
N ASP A 16 -0.68 -4.12 -1.74
CA ASP A 16 0.58 -3.45 -1.44
C ASP A 16 0.31 -2.32 -0.42
N PRO A 17 1.30 -1.91 0.39
CA PRO A 17 1.11 -0.83 1.36
C PRO A 17 0.74 0.49 0.71
N LEU A 18 -0.33 1.13 1.19
CA LEU A 18 -0.79 2.46 0.75
C LEU A 18 -0.65 3.44 1.92
N VAL A 19 0.60 3.75 2.23
CA VAL A 19 0.99 4.51 3.43
C VAL A 19 0.93 6.00 3.18
N TYR A 20 0.22 6.71 4.07
CA TYR A 20 0.39 8.14 4.26
C TYR A 20 1.21 8.40 5.51
N ALA A 21 2.21 9.28 5.39
CA ALA A 21 2.91 9.85 6.53
C ALA A 21 2.66 11.36 6.58
N PHE A 22 2.23 11.84 7.73
CA PHE A 22 1.90 13.23 7.98
C PHE A 22 2.90 13.84 8.96
N GLN A 23 3.15 15.13 8.79
CA GLN A 23 3.95 15.96 9.68
C GLN A 23 3.15 17.22 9.99
N SER A 24 2.85 17.46 11.26
CA SER A 24 2.28 18.72 11.74
C SER A 24 3.39 19.57 12.34
N ASP A 25 3.32 20.88 12.12
CA ASP A 25 4.10 21.90 12.83
C ASP A 25 3.31 22.55 14.00
N ASP A 26 1.98 22.38 14.03
CA ASP A 26 1.08 22.98 15.03
C ASP A 26 0.85 22.08 16.26
N TYR A 27 1.56 20.94 16.34
CA TYR A 27 1.53 20.08 17.53
C TYR A 27 2.13 20.76 18.76
N LYS A 28 2.90 21.85 18.59
CA LYS A 28 3.43 22.66 19.69
C LYS A 28 2.43 23.75 20.08
N GLY A 29 1.96 23.71 21.32
CA GLY A 29 1.15 24.78 21.93
C GLY A 29 1.97 26.03 22.23
N ALA A 30 3.26 25.86 22.57
CA ALA A 30 4.23 26.94 22.64
C ALA A 30 5.53 26.48 21.97
N VAL A 31 6.03 27.27 21.02
CA VAL A 31 7.27 26.97 20.26
C VAL A 31 8.55 27.06 21.08
N GLY A 32 8.44 27.37 22.38
CA GLY A 32 9.56 27.66 23.27
C GLY A 32 10.34 28.91 22.85
N ALA A 33 11.21 29.39 23.73
CA ALA A 33 12.11 30.49 23.46
C ALA A 33 13.50 30.16 24.01
N ILE A 34 14.54 30.57 23.27
CA ILE A 34 15.90 30.59 23.79
C ILE A 34 16.04 31.72 24.81
N ALA A 35 16.69 31.44 25.93
CA ALA A 35 16.99 32.47 26.92
C ALA A 35 18.15 33.35 26.42
N ILE A 36 17.99 34.67 26.52
CA ILE A 36 19.06 35.65 26.29
C ILE A 36 19.24 36.41 27.60
N ASN A 37 20.34 36.11 28.29
CA ASN A 37 20.65 36.68 29.59
C ASN A 37 21.78 37.70 29.44
N ARG A 38 21.67 38.81 30.14
CA ARG A 38 22.62 39.93 30.11
C ARG A 38 23.24 40.09 31.50
N LEU A 39 24.52 39.81 31.60
CA LEU A 39 25.34 40.12 32.77
C LEU A 39 25.98 41.49 32.57
N TYR A 40 25.47 42.50 33.25
CA TYR A 40 25.98 43.86 33.15
C TYR A 40 26.85 44.22 34.36
N PHE A 41 27.76 45.17 34.13
CA PHE A 41 28.70 45.66 35.14
C PHE A 41 28.47 47.16 35.32
N SER A 42 28.17 47.61 36.55
CA SER A 42 28.11 49.04 36.89
C SER A 42 29.50 49.63 37.11
N GLY A 43 30.51 48.77 37.28
CA GLY A 43 31.92 49.09 37.26
C GLY A 43 32.77 47.81 37.26
N PRO A 44 34.10 47.94 37.23
CA PRO A 44 35.00 46.81 37.34
C PRO A 44 34.82 46.05 38.67
N ILE A 45 34.87 44.72 38.61
CA ILE A 45 34.73 43.87 39.80
C ILE A 45 36.08 43.76 40.51
N VAL A 46 36.08 44.02 41.82
CA VAL A 46 37.28 43.92 42.67
C VAL A 46 37.68 42.47 42.90
N SER A 47 38.99 42.22 43.02
CA SER A 47 39.52 40.88 43.30
C SER A 47 38.93 40.31 44.61
N GLY A 48 38.62 39.01 44.62
CA GLY A 48 37.94 38.32 45.71
C GLY A 48 36.41 38.32 45.61
N THR A 49 35.81 39.13 44.73
CA THR A 49 34.35 39.11 44.53
C THR A 49 33.92 37.81 43.86
N VAL A 50 32.86 37.19 44.39
CA VAL A 50 32.27 35.98 43.84
C VAL A 50 31.04 36.33 43.00
N VAL A 51 31.01 35.84 41.75
CA VAL A 51 29.85 35.91 40.85
C VAL A 51 29.24 34.53 40.78
N GLN A 52 27.98 34.41 41.22
CA GLN A 52 27.22 33.18 41.17
C GLN A 52 26.08 33.31 40.17
N LEU A 53 26.08 32.42 39.18
CA LEU A 53 25.05 32.33 38.16
C LEU A 53 24.29 31.01 38.36
N LEU A 54 22.98 31.08 38.56
CA LEU A 54 22.12 29.90 38.72
C LEU A 54 21.24 29.74 37.49
N TRP A 55 21.33 28.61 36.80
CA TRP A 55 20.37 28.19 35.79
C TRP A 55 20.21 26.66 35.86
N ASN A 56 19.05 26.14 35.47
CA ASN A 56 18.74 24.71 35.45
C ASN A 56 19.08 23.97 36.76
N GLY A 57 18.93 24.65 37.91
CA GLY A 57 19.28 24.11 39.24
C GLY A 57 20.79 24.01 39.53
N VAL A 58 21.66 24.41 38.59
CA VAL A 58 23.12 24.38 38.73
C VAL A 58 23.65 25.77 39.07
N VAL A 59 24.37 25.89 40.20
CA VAL A 59 25.07 27.12 40.59
C VAL A 59 26.48 27.09 40.04
N THR A 60 26.78 27.96 39.08
CA THR A 60 28.15 28.17 38.58
C THR A 60 28.76 29.37 39.29
N THR A 61 29.86 29.13 39.99
CA THR A 61 30.55 30.14 40.79
C THR A 61 31.87 30.52 40.11
N LEU A 62 32.09 31.81 39.87
CA LEU A 62 33.36 32.35 39.40
C LEU A 62 33.88 33.42 40.37
N THR A 63 35.18 33.41 40.66
CA THR A 63 35.81 34.39 41.56
C THR A 63 36.68 35.36 40.77
N ALA A 64 36.48 36.66 40.98
CA ALA A 64 37.34 37.68 40.40
C ALA A 64 38.74 37.60 41.01
N ALA A 65 39.79 37.56 40.20
CA ALA A 65 41.18 37.47 40.66
C ALA A 65 42.08 38.40 39.85
N LEU A 66 43.10 38.97 40.51
CA LEU A 66 44.10 39.79 39.84
C LEU A 66 44.91 38.98 38.83
N LEU A 67 45.18 37.71 39.11
CA LEU A 67 45.84 36.75 38.23
C LEU A 67 45.02 35.45 38.20
N PRO A 68 43.99 35.36 37.34
CA PRO A 68 43.10 34.21 37.31
C PRO A 68 43.82 32.93 36.88
N LEU A 69 43.53 31.83 37.56
CA LEU A 69 43.97 30.50 37.15
C LEU A 69 43.17 30.03 35.91
N PRO A 70 43.78 29.27 34.99
CA PRO A 70 43.11 28.74 33.79
C PRO A 70 42.24 27.51 34.11
N ASN A 71 41.51 27.53 35.22
CA ASN A 71 40.68 26.41 35.70
C ASN A 71 39.18 26.63 35.48
N GLY A 72 38.79 27.73 34.82
CA GLY A 72 37.39 28.09 34.56
C GLY A 72 36.61 28.63 35.77
N THR A 73 37.17 28.59 36.98
CA THR A 73 36.52 29.07 38.23
C THR A 73 36.87 30.50 38.59
N GLN A 74 37.78 31.13 37.83
CA GLN A 74 38.24 32.48 38.07
C GLN A 74 38.18 33.34 36.81
N PHE A 75 37.99 34.64 36.99
CA PHE A 75 38.04 35.62 35.90
C PHE A 75 38.79 36.88 36.33
N LYS A 76 39.25 37.67 35.37
CA LYS A 76 40.11 38.84 35.65
C LYS A 76 39.36 39.94 36.40
N SER A 77 39.83 40.29 37.60
CA SER A 77 39.48 41.57 38.25
C SER A 77 40.21 42.70 37.54
N GLY A 78 39.68 43.94 37.53
CA GLY A 78 40.36 45.00 36.78
C GLY A 78 39.84 46.41 37.02
N ALA A 79 40.22 47.31 36.12
CA ALA A 79 39.82 48.71 36.05
C ALA A 79 39.39 49.05 34.61
N GLY A 80 38.60 50.12 34.43
CA GLY A 80 38.12 50.58 33.11
C GLY A 80 36.60 50.83 33.06
N GLY A 81 36.10 51.38 31.95
CA GLY A 81 34.66 51.52 31.72
C GLY A 81 33.99 50.18 31.41
N SER A 82 32.67 50.09 31.57
CA SER A 82 31.90 48.83 31.46
C SER A 82 32.17 48.05 30.17
N ASN A 83 32.38 48.72 29.02
CA ASN A 83 32.65 48.05 27.76
C ASN A 83 34.06 47.45 27.66
N ALA A 84 35.09 48.17 28.11
CA ALA A 84 36.44 47.63 28.16
C ALA A 84 36.52 46.44 29.14
N TYR A 85 35.80 46.55 30.26
CA TYR A 85 35.77 45.49 31.26
C TYR A 85 35.06 44.23 30.78
N ALA A 86 33.88 44.35 30.14
CA ALA A 86 33.17 43.19 29.57
C ALA A 86 34.02 42.43 28.55
N ASN A 87 34.74 43.13 27.67
CA ASN A 87 35.66 42.51 26.71
C ASN A 87 36.85 41.82 27.40
N LEU A 88 37.39 42.40 28.47
CA LEU A 88 38.48 41.81 29.24
C LEU A 88 38.08 40.46 29.87
N VAL A 89 36.85 40.36 30.36
CA VAL A 89 36.38 39.15 31.06
C VAL A 89 35.80 38.07 30.13
N LEU A 90 35.38 38.44 28.91
CA LEU A 90 34.74 37.54 27.95
C LEU A 90 35.46 36.17 27.77
N PRO A 91 36.80 36.11 27.56
CA PRO A 91 37.47 34.83 27.33
C PRO A 91 37.37 33.85 28.51
N TYR A 92 37.25 34.36 29.74
CA TYR A 92 37.11 33.51 30.93
C TYR A 92 35.72 32.88 31.02
N PHE A 93 34.68 33.61 30.63
CA PHE A 93 33.31 33.09 30.57
C PHE A 93 33.12 32.13 29.39
N GLN A 94 33.73 32.41 28.24
CA GLN A 94 33.75 31.49 27.10
C GLN A 94 34.56 30.22 27.40
N GLY A 95 35.64 30.32 28.17
CA GLY A 95 36.49 29.18 28.56
C GLY A 95 35.93 28.33 29.70
N ASN A 96 34.85 28.75 30.37
CA ASN A 96 34.22 27.96 31.42
C ASN A 96 33.41 26.80 30.80
N ALA A 97 33.74 25.55 31.15
CA ALA A 97 33.11 24.36 30.58
C ALA A 97 31.60 24.27 30.83
N THR A 98 31.13 24.69 32.00
CA THR A 98 29.69 24.65 32.35
C THR A 98 28.90 25.71 31.57
N ILE A 99 29.44 26.93 31.45
CA ILE A 99 28.82 28.02 30.71
C ILE A 99 28.82 27.74 29.20
N SER A 100 29.98 27.37 28.64
CA SER A 100 30.12 27.13 27.20
C SER A 100 29.33 25.92 26.70
N LYS A 101 29.01 24.97 27.58
CA LYS A 101 28.10 23.87 27.26
C LYS A 101 26.70 24.37 26.90
N ASP A 102 26.17 25.32 27.67
CA ASP A 102 24.76 25.73 27.58
C ASP A 102 24.55 27.07 26.84
N PHE A 103 25.58 27.93 26.77
CA PHE A 103 25.47 29.27 26.22
C PHE A 103 26.57 29.60 25.20
N ASN A 104 26.21 30.45 24.23
CA ASN A 104 27.16 31.24 23.45
C ASN A 104 27.28 32.62 24.13
N VAL A 105 28.50 33.00 24.52
CA VAL A 105 28.75 34.27 25.23
C VAL A 105 29.38 35.29 24.30
N THR A 106 28.79 36.49 24.21
CA THR A 106 29.30 37.64 23.44
C THR A 106 29.31 38.91 24.31
N VAL A 107 29.86 40.01 23.80
CA VAL A 107 29.81 41.32 24.46
C VAL A 107 28.92 42.26 23.66
N GLU A 108 28.00 42.95 24.31
CA GLU A 108 27.16 43.98 23.72
C GLU A 108 26.88 45.10 24.74
N ASN A 109 27.09 46.35 24.34
CA ASN A 109 26.83 47.54 25.17
C ASN A 109 27.42 47.43 26.60
N GLY A 110 28.66 46.93 26.70
CA GLY A 110 29.38 46.73 27.96
C GLY A 110 28.78 45.71 28.93
N ALA A 111 28.04 44.73 28.42
CA ALA A 111 27.58 43.57 29.16
C ALA A 111 27.98 42.28 28.43
N LEU A 112 28.05 41.17 29.17
CA LEU A 112 28.14 39.83 28.58
C LEU A 112 26.73 39.34 28.26
N ILE A 113 26.52 38.90 27.01
CA ILE A 113 25.27 38.34 26.52
C ILE A 113 25.42 36.83 26.44
N PHE A 114 24.58 36.10 27.17
CA PHE A 114 24.51 34.66 27.21
C PHE A 114 23.29 34.21 26.41
N THR A 115 23.51 33.77 25.19
CA THR A 115 22.46 33.20 24.32
C THR A 115 22.43 31.70 24.51
N ALA A 116 21.34 31.16 25.04
CA ALA A 116 21.18 29.73 25.27
C ALA A 116 21.25 28.95 23.94
N LYS A 117 21.92 27.81 23.95
CA LYS A 117 22.02 26.90 22.78
C LYS A 117 20.75 26.08 22.57
N THR A 118 19.95 25.93 23.63
CA THR A 118 18.70 25.17 23.67
C THR A 118 17.59 26.05 24.22
N LYS A 119 16.35 25.79 23.78
CA LYS A 119 15.17 26.50 24.29
C LYS A 119 14.80 25.97 25.67
N GLY A 120 14.19 26.81 26.50
CA GLY A 120 13.63 26.39 27.78
C GLY A 120 13.77 27.43 28.89
N LYS A 121 12.86 27.37 29.87
CA LYS A 121 12.91 28.20 31.09
C LYS A 121 14.11 27.87 31.96
N ALA A 122 14.61 26.64 31.87
CA ALA A 122 15.79 26.17 32.58
C ALA A 122 17.04 27.02 32.31
N TYR A 123 17.12 27.71 31.17
CA TYR A 123 18.28 28.51 30.77
C TYR A 123 18.18 30.00 31.13
N ASN A 124 17.10 30.39 31.81
CA ASN A 124 17.01 31.71 32.41
C ASN A 124 17.97 31.79 33.60
N ILE A 125 18.93 32.71 33.55
CA ILE A 125 19.85 32.92 34.65
C ILE A 125 19.12 33.66 35.76
N THR A 126 19.11 33.05 36.94
CA THR A 126 18.59 33.65 38.17
C THR A 126 19.74 34.32 38.91
N PRO A 127 19.69 35.64 39.19
CA PRO A 127 20.71 36.29 40.00
C PRO A 127 20.65 35.74 41.43
N LEU A 128 21.75 35.18 41.91
CA LEU A 128 21.95 34.90 43.33
C LEU A 128 22.57 36.16 43.96
N ALA A 129 21.97 36.63 45.07
CA ALA A 129 22.32 37.82 45.87
C ALA A 129 23.49 38.66 45.33
N VAL A 130 23.17 39.79 44.70
CA VAL A 130 24.16 40.58 43.97
C VAL A 130 24.62 41.80 44.77
N PRO A 131 25.89 41.87 45.22
CA PRO A 131 26.46 43.13 45.70
C PRO A 131 26.65 44.08 44.51
N GLY A 132 26.18 45.32 44.64
CA GLY A 132 25.74 46.25 43.57
C GLY A 132 26.70 46.68 42.43
N VAL A 133 27.80 45.97 42.20
CA VAL A 133 28.78 46.24 41.12
C VAL A 133 28.44 45.49 39.82
N TRP A 134 27.58 44.47 39.89
CA TRP A 134 27.12 43.71 38.72
C TRP A 134 25.63 43.39 38.83
N GLY A 135 25.05 42.78 37.80
CA GLY A 135 23.69 42.28 37.83
C GLY A 135 23.37 41.42 36.62
N VAL A 136 22.36 40.58 36.75
CA VAL A 136 21.85 39.75 35.65
C VAL A 136 20.44 40.18 35.31
N GLN A 137 20.18 40.35 34.03
CA GLN A 137 18.86 40.62 33.48
C GLN A 137 18.56 39.63 32.36
N ASN A 138 17.35 39.08 32.33
CA ASN A 138 16.92 38.22 31.23
C ASN A 138 16.28 39.10 30.15
N THR A 139 17.06 39.48 29.13
CA THR A 139 16.62 40.31 28.00
C THR A 139 15.50 39.60 27.22
N THR A 140 15.65 38.29 27.01
CA THR A 140 14.60 37.42 26.48
C THR A 140 14.45 36.25 27.44
N GLN A 141 13.28 36.10 28.04
CA GLN A 141 13.00 34.93 28.88
C GLN A 141 12.88 33.69 28.00
N GLY A 142 13.71 32.68 28.29
CA GLY A 142 13.55 31.35 27.76
C GLY A 142 12.20 30.76 28.20
N ALA A 143 11.57 30.04 27.30
CA ALA A 143 10.29 29.39 27.52
C ALA A 143 10.38 27.93 27.07
N ASP A 144 9.79 27.02 27.83
CA ASP A 144 9.75 25.60 27.47
C ASP A 144 8.84 25.39 26.25
N GLU A 145 9.21 24.43 25.42
CA GLU A 145 8.32 23.93 24.39
C GLU A 145 7.21 23.12 25.06
N ILE A 146 5.95 23.44 24.76
CA ILE A 146 4.79 22.74 25.32
C ILE A 146 4.06 22.11 24.15
N ASN A 147 3.95 20.79 24.14
CA ASN A 147 3.11 20.09 23.16
C ASN A 147 1.64 20.31 23.49
N ARG A 148 0.80 20.44 22.46
CA ARG A 148 -0.64 20.51 22.64
C ARG A 148 -1.14 19.20 23.21
N GLU A 149 -1.99 19.30 24.22
CA GLU A 149 -2.58 18.13 24.86
C GLU A 149 -3.41 17.33 23.85
N ASN A 150 -3.21 16.01 23.82
CA ASN A 150 -3.92 15.08 22.93
C ASN A 150 -3.86 15.46 21.45
N HIS A 151 -2.73 15.98 20.97
CA HIS A 151 -2.58 16.31 19.55
C HIS A 151 -2.65 15.06 18.67
N CYS A 152 -3.49 15.11 17.64
CA CYS A 152 -3.69 14.05 16.66
C CYS A 152 -4.10 14.63 15.31
N ILE A 153 -4.01 13.80 14.27
CA ILE A 153 -4.48 14.11 12.93
C ILE A 153 -5.76 13.32 12.69
N ASN A 154 -6.89 14.00 12.55
CA ASN A 154 -8.13 13.38 12.10
C ASN A 154 -8.05 13.15 10.59
N LEU A 155 -8.02 11.88 10.20
CA LEU A 155 -8.04 11.45 8.81
C LEU A 155 -9.43 10.90 8.46
N GLN A 156 -10.00 11.40 7.38
CA GLN A 156 -11.23 10.87 6.78
C GLN A 156 -10.94 10.40 5.36
N LEU A 157 -11.41 9.20 5.03
CA LEU A 157 -11.24 8.56 3.73
C LEU A 157 -12.58 8.47 3.01
N PHE A 158 -12.62 9.04 1.80
CA PHE A 158 -13.75 9.02 0.89
C PHE A 158 -13.44 8.12 -0.31
N LEU A 159 -14.38 7.27 -0.71
CA LEU A 159 -14.22 6.34 -1.83
C LEU A 159 -15.33 6.55 -2.86
N GLU A 160 -14.96 6.73 -4.13
CA GLU A 160 -15.86 6.85 -5.28
C GLU A 160 -16.87 5.71 -5.32
N ARG A 161 -18.17 5.95 -5.48
CA ARG A 161 -19.19 4.89 -5.56
C ARG A 161 -18.99 3.97 -6.77
N VAL A 162 -19.51 2.73 -6.71
CA VAL A 162 -19.44 1.78 -7.85
C VAL A 162 -20.13 2.33 -9.11
N SER A 163 -21.09 3.24 -8.95
CA SER A 163 -21.70 3.98 -10.07
C SER A 163 -20.72 4.89 -10.83
N GLY A 164 -19.57 5.22 -10.23
CA GLY A 164 -18.63 6.23 -10.74
C GLY A 164 -19.06 7.68 -10.48
N ILE A 165 -20.09 7.90 -9.66
CA ILE A 165 -20.64 9.24 -9.36
C ILE A 165 -20.72 9.43 -7.85
N GLY A 166 -20.01 10.45 -7.36
CA GLY A 166 -19.93 10.78 -5.95
C GLY A 166 -19.00 9.85 -5.16
N GLN A 167 -18.74 10.23 -3.91
CA GLN A 167 -17.89 9.49 -2.98
C GLN A 167 -18.61 9.29 -1.66
N ASP A 168 -18.35 8.17 -0.98
CA ASP A 168 -18.85 7.89 0.38
C ASP A 168 -17.69 7.93 1.37
N LYS A 169 -17.90 8.52 2.55
CA LYS A 169 -16.96 8.39 3.66
C LYS A 169 -16.98 6.95 4.17
N ILE A 170 -15.87 6.24 4.00
CA ILE A 170 -15.78 4.81 4.36
C ILE A 170 -14.97 4.56 5.64
N TYR A 171 -14.18 5.55 6.07
CA TYR A 171 -13.30 5.40 7.23
C TYR A 171 -12.96 6.78 7.83
N GLU A 172 -12.83 6.84 9.15
CA GLU A 172 -12.43 8.02 9.91
C GLU A 172 -11.63 7.57 11.14
N VAL A 173 -10.50 8.22 11.39
CA VAL A 173 -9.62 7.86 12.51
C VAL A 173 -8.85 9.09 13.01
N TYR A 174 -8.60 9.14 14.32
CA TYR A 174 -7.73 10.12 14.96
C TYR A 174 -6.36 9.49 15.18
N LEU A 175 -5.37 9.91 14.41
CA LEU A 175 -4.00 9.40 14.47
C LEU A 175 -3.20 10.20 15.49
N PRO A 176 -2.81 9.64 16.65
CA PRO A 176 -1.98 10.35 17.60
C PRO A 176 -0.63 10.69 16.96
N THR A 177 -0.14 11.91 17.17
CA THR A 177 1.19 12.28 16.70
C THR A 177 2.27 11.92 17.70
N ASP A 178 3.46 11.56 17.20
CA ASP A 178 4.65 11.37 18.04
C ASP A 178 5.19 12.70 18.60
N GLU A 179 6.31 12.65 19.33
CA GLU A 179 6.98 13.82 19.92
C GLU A 179 7.44 14.84 18.87
N ASN A 180 7.55 14.44 17.61
CA ASN A 180 7.93 15.29 16.50
C ASN A 180 6.73 15.79 15.70
N GLY A 181 5.49 15.44 16.06
CA GLY A 181 4.29 15.82 15.31
C GLY A 181 4.00 14.92 14.11
N LYS A 182 4.58 13.71 14.04
CA LYS A 182 4.39 12.75 12.94
C LYS A 182 3.30 11.75 13.24
N ALA A 183 2.56 11.36 12.20
CA ALA A 183 1.62 10.24 12.26
C ALA A 183 1.59 9.49 10.92
N GLU A 184 1.38 8.17 10.97
CA GLU A 184 1.37 7.31 9.79
C GLU A 184 0.15 6.40 9.79
N ILE A 185 -0.34 6.06 8.60
CA ILE A 185 -1.40 5.06 8.41
C ILE A 185 -1.27 4.36 7.06
N ASP A 186 -1.48 3.05 7.04
CA ASP A 186 -1.69 2.28 5.83
C ASP A 186 -3.19 2.12 5.56
N LEU A 187 -3.64 2.56 4.38
CA LEU A 187 -5.05 2.48 3.97
C LEU A 187 -5.37 1.25 3.11
N ALA A 188 -4.37 0.40 2.81
CA ALA A 188 -4.50 -0.74 1.90
C ALA A 188 -5.64 -1.69 2.29
N ASP A 189 -5.70 -2.13 3.54
CA ASP A 189 -6.71 -3.09 4.01
C ASP A 189 -8.12 -2.49 4.02
N VAL A 190 -8.24 -1.23 4.44
CA VAL A 190 -9.52 -0.49 4.44
C VAL A 190 -10.06 -0.41 3.02
N LEU A 191 -9.22 -0.01 2.06
CA LEU A 191 -9.58 0.08 0.64
C LEU A 191 -9.86 -1.30 0.04
N ASN A 192 -9.00 -2.29 0.29
CA ASN A 192 -9.16 -3.68 -0.19
C ASN A 192 -10.52 -4.26 0.21
N SER A 193 -11.00 -4.00 1.44
CA SER A 193 -12.30 -4.47 1.93
C SER A 193 -13.51 -3.92 1.16
N LYS A 194 -13.34 -2.78 0.48
CA LYS A 194 -14.41 -2.09 -0.27
C LYS A 194 -14.36 -2.33 -1.77
N LEU A 195 -13.29 -2.96 -2.27
CA LEU A 195 -13.18 -3.38 -3.67
C LEU A 195 -13.80 -4.77 -3.83
N GLN A 196 -14.63 -4.94 -4.86
CA GLN A 196 -15.51 -6.12 -5.01
C GLN A 196 -15.25 -6.86 -6.32
N PRO A 197 -14.20 -7.71 -6.39
CA PRO A 197 -13.86 -8.46 -7.62
C PRO A 197 -14.96 -9.43 -8.08
N LEU A 198 -15.80 -9.90 -7.16
CA LEU A 198 -16.93 -10.77 -7.48
C LEU A 198 -17.98 -10.12 -8.37
N ILE A 199 -18.20 -8.80 -8.25
CA ILE A 199 -19.17 -8.07 -9.08
C ILE A 199 -18.64 -7.91 -10.51
N GLU A 200 -17.32 -8.01 -10.68
CA GLU A 200 -16.62 -7.72 -11.92
C GLU A 200 -16.04 -8.96 -12.60
N GLN A 201 -16.82 -10.03 -12.56
CA GLN A 201 -16.63 -11.16 -13.45
C GLN A 201 -16.73 -10.71 -14.91
N PRO A 202 -15.87 -11.26 -15.79
CA PRO A 202 -15.99 -11.03 -17.21
C PRO A 202 -17.24 -11.72 -17.75
N PHE A 203 -17.62 -11.41 -18.98
CA PHE A 203 -18.54 -12.26 -19.70
C PHE A 203 -17.82 -13.59 -20.01
N TRP A 204 -18.41 -14.68 -19.54
CA TRP A 204 -17.89 -16.05 -19.73
C TRP A 204 -18.03 -16.53 -21.18
N THR A 205 -18.97 -15.93 -21.91
CA THR A 205 -19.26 -16.17 -23.32
C THR A 205 -19.47 -14.86 -24.07
N GLY A 206 -19.13 -14.83 -25.35
CA GLY A 206 -19.31 -13.67 -26.22
C GLY A 206 -18.13 -12.69 -26.23
N SER A 207 -18.29 -11.63 -27.03
CA SER A 207 -17.24 -10.64 -27.35
C SER A 207 -17.40 -9.30 -26.60
N THR A 208 -18.35 -9.21 -25.66
CA THR A 208 -18.63 -7.98 -24.92
C THR A 208 -17.51 -7.66 -23.93
N HIS A 209 -17.05 -6.41 -23.94
CA HIS A 209 -16.08 -5.89 -22.99
C HIS A 209 -16.75 -5.45 -21.69
N LYS A 210 -15.96 -5.29 -20.63
CA LYS A 210 -16.43 -4.73 -19.35
C LYS A 210 -15.44 -3.68 -18.84
N ILE A 211 -15.94 -2.48 -18.54
CA ILE A 211 -15.18 -1.46 -17.81
C ILE A 211 -15.41 -1.70 -16.32
N SER A 212 -14.33 -1.83 -15.57
CA SER A 212 -14.30 -2.18 -14.17
C SER A 212 -14.24 -0.92 -13.30
N ARG A 213 -15.26 -0.76 -12.45
CA ARG A 213 -15.48 0.31 -11.45
C ARG A 213 -15.55 -0.21 -10.01
N ALA A 214 -15.65 -1.52 -9.80
CA ALA A 214 -15.69 -2.14 -8.47
C ALA A 214 -14.31 -2.64 -8.01
N THR A 215 -13.39 -2.95 -8.94
CA THR A 215 -12.00 -3.33 -8.63
C THR A 215 -10.99 -2.21 -8.86
N SER A 216 -11.40 -1.05 -9.33
CA SER A 216 -10.57 0.15 -9.45
C SER A 216 -11.42 1.38 -9.16
N ARG A 217 -11.12 2.10 -8.06
CA ARG A 217 -11.95 3.21 -7.57
C ARG A 217 -11.06 4.38 -7.13
N LYS A 218 -11.50 5.59 -7.42
CA LYS A 218 -10.87 6.81 -6.90
C LYS A 218 -11.14 6.94 -5.41
N TYR A 219 -10.16 7.44 -4.66
CA TYR A 219 -10.34 7.79 -3.26
C TYR A 219 -9.71 9.15 -2.97
N GLN A 220 -10.27 9.83 -1.99
CA GLN A 220 -9.78 11.11 -1.51
C GLN A 220 -9.59 11.05 -0.01
N VAL A 221 -8.47 11.57 0.45
CA VAL A 221 -8.17 11.70 1.87
C VAL A 221 -8.35 13.17 2.25
N THR A 222 -9.04 13.40 3.36
CA THR A 222 -9.10 14.71 3.99
C THR A 222 -8.49 14.59 5.39
N VAL A 223 -7.76 15.61 5.79
CA VAL A 223 -7.05 15.63 7.08
C VAL A 223 -7.34 16.94 7.82
N SER A 224 -7.42 16.87 9.14
CA SER A 224 -7.49 18.05 10.00
C SER A 224 -6.72 17.81 11.29
N GLU A 225 -6.11 18.85 11.85
CA GLU A 225 -5.45 18.77 13.15
C GLU A 225 -6.52 18.75 14.24
N ALA A 226 -6.35 17.94 15.28
CA ALA A 226 -7.27 17.88 16.41
C ALA A 226 -6.48 17.80 17.71
N TYR A 227 -6.90 18.58 18.72
CA TYR A 227 -6.25 18.61 20.03
C TYR A 227 -7.22 19.08 21.13
N GLY A 228 -6.81 18.90 22.39
CA GLY A 228 -7.52 19.35 23.58
C GLY A 228 -8.45 18.31 24.21
N ARG A 229 -9.22 18.77 25.21
CA ARG A 229 -10.21 18.00 25.97
C ARG A 229 -11.48 18.85 26.17
N PRO A 230 -12.57 18.63 25.41
CA PRO A 230 -12.72 17.63 24.33
C PRO A 230 -11.86 17.96 23.10
N LEU A 231 -11.63 16.96 22.24
CA LEU A 231 -10.94 17.15 20.96
C LEU A 231 -11.71 18.15 20.10
N LYS A 232 -11.01 19.15 19.58
CA LYS A 232 -11.55 20.14 18.63
C LYS A 232 -10.83 19.98 17.30
N ASN A 233 -11.58 19.73 16.23
CA ASN A 233 -11.05 19.64 14.88
C ASN A 233 -10.76 21.05 14.35
N GLY A 234 -9.59 21.22 13.75
CA GLY A 234 -9.16 22.41 13.05
C GLY A 234 -9.65 22.44 11.59
N LEU A 235 -8.94 23.21 10.77
CA LEU A 235 -9.27 23.35 9.35
C LEU A 235 -9.04 22.02 8.60
N ILE A 236 -10.02 21.63 7.79
CA ILE A 236 -9.91 20.46 6.92
C ILE A 236 -9.11 20.82 5.67
N SER A 237 -8.09 20.02 5.39
CA SER A 237 -7.30 20.04 4.16
C SER A 237 -7.67 18.82 3.31
N VAL A 238 -7.97 19.06 2.04
CA VAL A 238 -8.31 18.01 1.08
C VAL A 238 -7.06 17.66 0.28
N LEU A 239 -6.67 16.39 0.30
CA LEU A 239 -5.51 15.91 -0.45
C LEU A 239 -5.88 15.57 -1.90
N ALA A 240 -4.86 15.42 -2.75
CA ALA A 240 -5.03 15.03 -4.14
C ALA A 240 -5.74 13.66 -4.24
N GLU A 241 -6.67 13.55 -5.19
CA GLU A 241 -7.35 12.29 -5.49
C GLU A 241 -6.34 11.25 -5.96
N GLN A 242 -6.47 10.04 -5.41
CA GLN A 242 -5.66 8.88 -5.76
C GLN A 242 -6.59 7.77 -6.24
N ARG A 243 -6.04 6.67 -6.73
CA ARG A 243 -6.82 5.50 -7.16
C ARG A 243 -6.31 4.22 -6.52
N ALA A 244 -7.24 3.43 -6.01
CA ALA A 244 -6.99 2.13 -5.43
C ALA A 244 -7.49 1.05 -6.40
N MET A 245 -6.64 0.08 -6.70
CA MET A 245 -6.96 -1.07 -7.52
C MET A 245 -6.79 -2.37 -6.75
N TRP A 246 -7.69 -3.32 -6.98
CA TRP A 246 -7.59 -4.65 -6.41
C TRP A 246 -6.43 -5.39 -7.06
N GLY A 247 -5.53 -5.94 -6.25
CA GLY A 247 -4.33 -6.65 -6.68
C GLY A 247 -3.14 -6.31 -5.79
N GLY A 248 -1.99 -6.92 -6.06
CA GLY A 248 -0.70 -6.72 -5.39
C GLY A 248 0.45 -7.05 -6.34
N SER A 249 1.59 -6.39 -6.13
CA SER A 249 2.81 -6.62 -6.90
C SER A 249 3.61 -7.83 -6.41
N GLY A 250 3.33 -8.28 -5.18
CA GLY A 250 4.08 -9.34 -4.51
C GLY A 250 5.28 -8.81 -3.74
N TYR A 251 6.05 -9.71 -3.12
CA TYR A 251 7.20 -9.34 -2.28
C TYR A 251 8.26 -8.58 -3.08
N ASN A 252 8.66 -7.39 -2.59
CA ASN A 252 9.72 -6.52 -3.13
C ASN A 252 9.51 -5.96 -4.56
N GLN A 253 8.26 -5.77 -5.02
CA GLN A 253 8.00 -5.29 -6.39
C GLN A 253 7.12 -4.04 -6.50
N GLN A 254 6.91 -3.30 -5.41
CA GLN A 254 6.02 -2.14 -5.39
C GLN A 254 6.44 -1.04 -6.40
N ASP A 255 7.75 -0.79 -6.55
CA ASP A 255 8.27 0.20 -7.51
C ASP A 255 8.09 -0.23 -8.98
N SER A 256 7.80 -1.50 -9.24
CA SER A 256 7.68 -2.06 -10.60
C SER A 256 6.24 -2.06 -11.14
N VAL A 257 5.25 -1.66 -10.32
CA VAL A 257 3.83 -1.72 -10.67
C VAL A 257 3.55 -0.99 -11.99
N GLY A 258 4.09 0.21 -12.17
CA GLY A 258 3.96 0.97 -13.42
C GLY A 258 4.48 0.20 -14.65
N GLY A 259 5.66 -0.42 -14.54
CA GLY A 259 6.26 -1.22 -15.63
C GLY A 259 5.53 -2.54 -15.93
N ARG A 260 4.71 -3.02 -15.00
CA ARG A 260 3.80 -4.16 -15.22
C ARG A 260 2.56 -3.75 -16.03
N MET A 261 2.10 -2.50 -15.89
CA MET A 261 0.90 -1.98 -16.58
C MET A 261 1.23 -1.24 -17.89
N TRP A 262 2.48 -0.81 -18.06
CA TRP A 262 2.89 0.05 -19.16
C TRP A 262 4.30 -0.30 -19.64
N ALA A 263 4.50 -0.34 -20.95
CA ALA A 263 5.83 -0.40 -21.55
C ALA A 263 5.84 0.31 -22.90
N SER A 264 6.91 1.07 -23.15
CA SER A 264 7.15 1.72 -24.45
C SER A 264 5.97 2.56 -24.95
N GLY A 265 5.31 3.30 -24.04
CA GLY A 265 4.15 4.14 -24.40
C GLY A 265 2.86 3.37 -24.66
N LYS A 266 2.80 2.07 -24.33
CA LYS A 266 1.65 1.20 -24.58
C LYS A 266 1.21 0.49 -23.29
N MET A 267 -0.09 0.28 -23.17
CA MET A 267 -0.68 -0.54 -22.12
C MET A 267 -0.25 -2.00 -22.24
N LYS A 268 0.09 -2.60 -21.11
CA LYS A 268 0.29 -4.04 -20.95
C LYS A 268 -0.97 -4.63 -20.33
N ALA A 269 -1.40 -5.78 -20.84
CA ALA A 269 -2.41 -6.57 -20.19
C ALA A 269 -1.86 -7.11 -18.86
N LEU A 270 -2.66 -6.99 -17.82
CA LEU A 270 -2.43 -7.51 -16.47
C LEU A 270 -2.58 -9.04 -16.48
N ARG A 271 -1.70 -9.76 -17.15
CA ARG A 271 -1.72 -11.22 -17.19
C ARG A 271 -0.35 -11.78 -16.89
N ASN A 272 -0.33 -13.03 -16.46
CA ASN A 272 0.92 -13.73 -16.25
C ASN A 272 1.39 -14.38 -17.56
N GLY A 273 2.72 -14.49 -17.69
CA GLY A 273 3.37 -15.13 -18.83
C GLY A 273 3.50 -14.26 -20.10
N PRO A 274 3.95 -14.89 -21.20
CA PRO A 274 4.34 -14.18 -22.42
C PRO A 274 3.14 -13.67 -23.24
N ALA A 275 3.42 -12.69 -24.11
CA ALA A 275 2.44 -12.13 -25.04
C ALA A 275 2.00 -13.14 -26.13
N LEU A 276 2.85 -14.10 -26.48
CA LEU A 276 2.52 -15.22 -27.36
C LEU A 276 2.09 -16.42 -26.51
N ARG A 277 0.93 -17.01 -26.80
CA ARG A 277 0.40 -18.19 -26.10
C ARG A 277 -0.19 -19.20 -27.07
N TYR A 278 0.04 -20.49 -26.80
CA TYR A 278 -0.64 -21.58 -27.48
C TYR A 278 -1.95 -21.93 -26.76
N ILE A 279 -3.06 -21.81 -27.47
CA ILE A 279 -4.39 -22.02 -26.91
C ILE A 279 -5.19 -23.04 -27.71
N MET A 280 -6.14 -23.67 -27.03
CA MET A 280 -7.17 -24.47 -27.68
C MET A 280 -8.36 -23.57 -28.05
N LYS A 281 -9.18 -24.02 -29.01
CA LYS A 281 -10.34 -23.24 -29.48
C LYS A 281 -11.37 -22.95 -28.40
N ASP A 282 -11.55 -23.86 -27.45
CA ASP A 282 -12.49 -23.77 -26.33
C ASP A 282 -11.86 -23.20 -25.04
N GLU A 283 -10.57 -22.83 -25.06
CA GLU A 283 -9.90 -22.23 -23.91
C GLU A 283 -10.38 -20.76 -23.75
N PRO A 284 -11.07 -20.41 -22.64
CA PRO A 284 -11.47 -19.04 -22.42
C PRO A 284 -10.23 -18.21 -22.05
N GLN A 285 -10.17 -16.97 -22.52
CA GLN A 285 -9.08 -16.05 -22.23
C GLN A 285 -9.63 -14.64 -22.04
N TRP A 286 -8.96 -13.85 -21.21
CA TRP A 286 -9.25 -12.44 -21.06
C TRP A 286 -7.97 -11.62 -21.05
N LEU A 287 -8.04 -10.42 -21.62
CA LEU A 287 -7.00 -9.41 -21.52
C LEU A 287 -7.56 -8.26 -20.71
N THR A 288 -6.89 -7.95 -19.61
CA THR A 288 -7.28 -6.85 -18.74
C THR A 288 -6.26 -5.72 -18.84
N PHE A 289 -6.68 -4.52 -19.20
CA PHE A 289 -5.81 -3.35 -19.32
C PHE A 289 -6.17 -2.30 -18.28
N VAL A 290 -5.22 -1.46 -17.89
CA VAL A 290 -5.47 -0.26 -17.09
C VAL A 290 -5.07 0.95 -17.91
N CYS A 291 -6.00 1.88 -18.09
CA CYS A 291 -5.73 3.12 -18.80
C CYS A 291 -4.88 4.05 -17.93
N LEU A 292 -3.68 4.39 -18.38
CA LEU A 292 -2.82 5.38 -17.69
C LEU A 292 -2.77 6.72 -18.41
N ASP A 293 -3.33 6.81 -19.62
CA ASP A 293 -3.55 8.09 -20.30
C ASP A 293 -4.62 8.90 -19.55
N ALA A 294 -4.57 10.23 -19.62
CA ALA A 294 -5.55 11.10 -18.96
C ALA A 294 -6.99 10.80 -19.44
N TYR A 295 -7.12 10.54 -20.75
CA TYR A 295 -8.38 10.33 -21.44
C TYR A 295 -8.15 9.78 -22.84
N ILE A 296 -8.89 8.75 -23.27
CA ILE A 296 -8.83 8.24 -24.65
C ILE A 296 -10.25 8.04 -25.21
N MET A 297 -10.48 8.61 -26.40
CA MET A 297 -11.70 8.43 -27.19
C MET A 297 -11.52 7.41 -28.30
N ASP A 298 -12.63 6.83 -28.75
CA ASP A 298 -12.70 6.00 -29.97
C ASP A 298 -11.68 4.87 -29.97
N VAL A 299 -11.49 4.24 -28.82
CA VAL A 299 -10.58 3.10 -28.69
C VAL A 299 -11.25 1.91 -29.35
N LEU A 300 -10.57 1.29 -30.31
CA LEU A 300 -11.04 0.10 -31.02
C LEU A 300 -10.29 -1.11 -30.51
N TYR A 301 -11.04 -2.14 -30.13
CA TYR A 301 -10.48 -3.47 -29.91
C TYR A 301 -10.34 -4.20 -31.25
N LYS A 302 -9.09 -4.46 -31.66
CA LYS A 302 -8.73 -4.98 -32.97
C LYS A 302 -8.18 -6.40 -32.88
N MET A 303 -8.38 -7.14 -33.97
CA MET A 303 -7.85 -8.49 -34.17
C MET A 303 -7.25 -8.64 -35.56
N ASP A 304 -5.97 -8.99 -35.62
CA ASP A 304 -5.31 -9.44 -36.84
C ASP A 304 -5.31 -10.97 -36.85
N VAL A 305 -5.89 -11.61 -37.88
CA VAL A 305 -5.96 -13.07 -38.02
C VAL A 305 -5.07 -13.52 -39.17
N LEU A 306 -4.25 -14.55 -38.92
CA LEU A 306 -3.50 -15.29 -39.94
C LEU A 306 -4.23 -16.61 -40.22
N TRP A 307 -4.63 -16.79 -41.48
CA TRP A 307 -5.38 -17.95 -41.95
C TRP A 307 -4.47 -19.08 -42.43
N ASP A 308 -5.05 -20.26 -42.64
CA ASP A 308 -4.34 -21.46 -43.08
C ASP A 308 -3.75 -21.36 -44.50
N ASP A 309 -4.36 -20.54 -45.36
CA ASP A 309 -3.84 -20.17 -46.68
C ASP A 309 -2.73 -19.07 -46.64
N ASN A 310 -2.27 -18.71 -45.43
CA ASN A 310 -1.31 -17.63 -45.16
C ASN A 310 -1.81 -16.21 -45.49
N SER A 311 -3.10 -16.04 -45.83
CA SER A 311 -3.69 -14.71 -45.92
C SER A 311 -3.90 -14.11 -44.53
N THR A 312 -3.95 -12.78 -44.45
CA THR A 312 -4.20 -12.05 -43.20
C THR A 312 -5.45 -11.18 -43.32
N GLY A 313 -6.20 -11.04 -42.23
CA GLY A 313 -7.32 -10.10 -42.13
C GLY A 313 -7.26 -9.31 -40.83
N THR A 314 -7.67 -8.03 -40.86
CA THR A 314 -7.80 -7.18 -39.67
C THR A 314 -9.26 -6.84 -39.43
N TYR A 315 -9.74 -7.09 -38.21
CA TYR A 315 -11.15 -6.94 -37.83
C TYR A 315 -11.29 -6.05 -36.59
N THR A 316 -12.39 -5.32 -36.52
CA THR A 316 -12.82 -4.63 -35.29
C THR A 316 -13.74 -5.56 -34.53
N ILE A 317 -13.40 -5.87 -33.27
CA ILE A 317 -14.24 -6.68 -32.40
C ILE A 317 -15.31 -5.81 -31.74
N ALA A 318 -14.88 -4.73 -31.07
CA ALA A 318 -15.76 -3.83 -30.35
C ALA A 318 -15.17 -2.41 -30.27
N PRO A 319 -16.01 -1.37 -30.35
CA PRO A 319 -15.63 -0.03 -29.95
C PRO A 319 -15.70 0.14 -28.43
N LEU A 320 -14.78 0.94 -27.89
CA LEU A 320 -14.74 1.44 -26.52
C LEU A 320 -14.84 2.97 -26.65
N ASN A 321 -16.06 3.50 -26.48
CA ASN A 321 -16.34 4.91 -26.78
C ASN A 321 -15.45 5.88 -25.98
N GLN A 322 -15.24 5.57 -24.71
CA GLN A 322 -14.47 6.39 -23.78
C GLN A 322 -13.79 5.49 -22.75
N VAL A 323 -12.51 5.79 -22.47
CA VAL A 323 -11.75 5.16 -21.40
C VAL A 323 -11.04 6.25 -20.59
N ASN A 324 -11.37 6.34 -19.31
CA ASN A 324 -10.81 7.35 -18.40
C ASN A 324 -9.54 6.86 -17.72
N ASN A 325 -8.75 7.80 -17.19
CA ASN A 325 -7.56 7.49 -16.42
C ASN A 325 -7.87 6.57 -15.21
N GLY A 326 -7.08 5.51 -15.12
CA GLY A 326 -7.12 4.47 -14.10
C GLY A 326 -8.30 3.50 -14.20
N GLU A 327 -9.16 3.63 -15.21
CA GLU A 327 -10.18 2.63 -15.49
C GLU A 327 -9.53 1.34 -15.99
N LYS A 328 -10.10 0.23 -15.53
CA LYS A 328 -9.68 -1.12 -15.90
C LYS A 328 -10.64 -1.67 -16.94
N ILE A 329 -10.13 -2.21 -18.03
CA ILE A 329 -10.92 -2.75 -19.13
C ILE A 329 -10.66 -4.24 -19.23
N ILE A 330 -11.71 -5.05 -19.16
CA ILE A 330 -11.64 -6.51 -19.31
C ILE A 330 -12.20 -6.86 -20.68
N LEU A 331 -11.36 -7.48 -21.53
CA LEU A 331 -11.68 -7.84 -22.90
C LEU A 331 -11.63 -9.36 -23.07
N PRO A 332 -12.64 -9.98 -23.69
CA PRO A 332 -12.57 -11.40 -24.05
C PRO A 332 -11.48 -11.60 -25.11
N ALA A 333 -10.71 -12.67 -24.97
CA ALA A 333 -9.58 -12.98 -25.84
C ALA A 333 -9.59 -14.42 -26.36
N GLY A 334 -10.52 -15.28 -25.88
CA GLY A 334 -10.61 -16.66 -26.31
C GLY A 334 -11.17 -16.82 -27.72
N PHE A 335 -10.76 -17.89 -28.39
CA PHE A 335 -11.10 -18.14 -29.79
C PHE A 335 -12.61 -18.27 -30.03
N THR A 336 -13.30 -19.10 -29.24
CA THR A 336 -14.77 -19.23 -29.30
C THR A 336 -15.48 -17.98 -28.79
N GLN A 337 -14.92 -17.29 -27.77
CA GLN A 337 -15.52 -16.05 -27.22
C GLN A 337 -15.60 -14.96 -28.28
N LEU A 338 -14.56 -14.83 -29.10
CA LEU A 338 -14.47 -13.87 -30.20
C LEU A 338 -15.10 -14.36 -31.50
N ASN A 339 -15.63 -15.58 -31.53
CA ASN A 339 -16.16 -16.22 -32.74
C ASN A 339 -15.20 -16.11 -33.95
N VAL A 340 -13.90 -16.37 -33.75
CA VAL A 340 -12.87 -16.10 -34.77
C VAL A 340 -13.17 -16.78 -36.11
N ASN A 341 -13.79 -17.96 -36.09
CA ASN A 341 -14.20 -18.69 -37.29
C ASN A 341 -15.24 -17.96 -38.15
N SER A 342 -16.05 -17.06 -37.62
CA SER A 342 -17.10 -16.38 -38.41
C SER A 342 -16.55 -15.29 -39.33
N TYR A 343 -15.30 -14.87 -39.16
CA TYR A 343 -14.69 -13.79 -39.94
C TYR A 343 -14.20 -14.23 -41.33
N SER A 344 -14.17 -15.53 -41.61
CA SER A 344 -13.89 -16.06 -42.95
C SER A 344 -14.58 -17.40 -43.18
N THR A 345 -15.27 -17.53 -44.30
CA THR A 345 -15.88 -18.79 -44.72
C THR A 345 -14.84 -19.67 -45.40
N GLY A 346 -14.69 -20.92 -44.95
CA GLY A 346 -13.84 -21.92 -45.58
C GLY A 346 -12.35 -21.87 -45.21
N LYS A 347 -11.90 -20.85 -44.47
CA LYS A 347 -10.53 -20.76 -43.95
C LYS A 347 -10.47 -21.14 -42.48
N LYS A 348 -9.37 -21.77 -42.05
CA LYS A 348 -9.11 -22.05 -40.64
C LYS A 348 -8.07 -21.07 -40.11
N ALA A 349 -8.39 -20.39 -39.01
CA ALA A 349 -7.41 -19.52 -38.36
C ALA A 349 -6.24 -20.37 -37.81
N LYS A 350 -5.01 -19.96 -38.11
CA LYS A 350 -3.77 -20.49 -37.51
C LYS A 350 -3.38 -19.71 -36.26
N GLN A 351 -3.51 -18.40 -36.32
CA GLN A 351 -3.09 -17.48 -35.28
C GLN A 351 -3.96 -16.22 -35.33
N TYR A 352 -4.17 -15.59 -34.19
CA TYR A 352 -4.73 -14.25 -34.14
C TYR A 352 -4.02 -13.38 -33.11
N THR A 353 -4.00 -12.07 -33.35
CA THR A 353 -3.30 -11.09 -32.51
C THR A 353 -4.25 -9.98 -32.11
N LEU A 354 -4.31 -9.69 -30.82
CA LEU A 354 -5.24 -8.77 -30.20
C LEU A 354 -4.53 -7.52 -29.69
N TYR A 355 -5.13 -6.35 -29.91
CA TYR A 355 -4.59 -5.06 -29.46
C TYR A 355 -5.67 -3.97 -29.42
N LEU A 356 -5.37 -2.89 -28.69
CA LEU A 356 -6.15 -1.67 -28.64
C LEU A 356 -5.54 -0.61 -29.56
N LYS A 357 -6.39 0.11 -30.30
CA LYS A 357 -5.98 1.18 -31.21
C LYS A 357 -6.91 2.38 -31.07
N ALA A 358 -6.36 3.60 -30.99
CA ALA A 358 -7.12 4.85 -31.02
C ALA A 358 -6.64 5.69 -32.21
N GLY A 359 -7.54 5.97 -33.16
CA GLY A 359 -7.16 6.59 -34.44
C GLY A 359 -6.10 5.75 -35.18
N ALA A 360 -4.94 6.35 -35.49
CA ALA A 360 -3.82 5.65 -36.11
C ALA A 360 -2.87 4.96 -35.11
N THR A 361 -2.99 5.24 -33.81
CA THR A 361 -2.01 4.87 -32.79
C THR A 361 -2.42 3.62 -32.02
N GLU A 362 -1.54 2.64 -31.91
CA GLU A 362 -1.74 1.51 -31.01
C GLU A 362 -1.55 1.95 -29.56
N LYS A 363 -2.53 1.60 -28.73
CA LYS A 363 -2.57 1.96 -27.31
C LYS A 363 -2.18 0.81 -26.38
N SER A 364 -2.16 -0.43 -26.88
CA SER A 364 -1.67 -1.58 -26.12
C SER A 364 -0.56 -2.33 -26.85
N LEU A 365 0.15 -3.18 -26.12
CA LEU A 365 0.93 -4.24 -26.72
C LEU A 365 0.02 -5.22 -27.49
N ARG A 366 0.65 -5.97 -28.39
CA ARG A 366 0.02 -7.02 -29.19
C ARG A 366 0.12 -8.36 -28.45
N TYR A 367 -1.00 -9.06 -28.33
CA TYR A 367 -1.09 -10.38 -27.70
C TYR A 367 -1.48 -11.41 -28.73
N THR A 368 -0.60 -12.39 -28.94
CA THR A 368 -0.70 -13.36 -30.02
C THR A 368 -1.13 -14.71 -29.49
N TYR A 369 -2.16 -15.28 -30.10
CA TYR A 369 -2.71 -16.58 -29.75
C TYR A 369 -2.52 -17.52 -30.95
N VAL A 370 -1.70 -18.54 -30.76
CA VAL A 370 -1.48 -19.60 -31.74
C VAL A 370 -2.44 -20.73 -31.42
N ILE A 371 -3.21 -21.16 -32.41
CA ILE A 371 -4.26 -22.16 -32.22
C ILE A 371 -3.61 -23.55 -32.28
N ASP A 372 -3.57 -24.23 -31.14
CA ASP A 372 -3.17 -25.64 -31.09
C ASP A 372 -4.34 -26.49 -31.61
N THR A 373 -4.12 -27.13 -32.76
CA THR A 373 -5.10 -28.03 -33.39
C THR A 373 -4.97 -29.46 -32.89
N ASN A 374 -3.95 -29.77 -32.07
CA ASN A 374 -3.82 -31.11 -31.51
C ASN A 374 -4.96 -31.37 -30.55
N LEU A 375 -5.77 -32.39 -30.84
CA LEU A 375 -6.82 -32.86 -29.96
C LEU A 375 -6.16 -33.50 -28.73
N ARG A 376 -6.05 -32.71 -27.66
CA ARG A 376 -5.70 -33.22 -26.33
C ARG A 376 -7.00 -33.52 -25.60
N ASP A 377 -7.32 -34.81 -25.52
CA ASP A 377 -8.47 -35.26 -24.75
C ASP A 377 -8.28 -34.94 -23.26
N LYS A 378 -9.40 -34.72 -22.56
CA LYS A 378 -9.48 -34.56 -21.09
C LYS A 378 -8.84 -33.29 -20.51
N ARG A 379 -8.86 -32.17 -21.24
CA ARG A 379 -8.47 -30.84 -20.74
C ARG A 379 -9.49 -30.24 -19.77
N LYS A 380 -9.00 -29.41 -18.84
CA LYS A 380 -9.81 -28.56 -17.95
C LYS A 380 -9.28 -27.14 -17.98
N TYR A 381 -10.20 -26.19 -17.81
CA TYR A 381 -9.89 -24.78 -17.69
C TYR A 381 -10.33 -24.27 -16.33
N PHE A 382 -9.44 -23.54 -15.67
CA PHE A 382 -9.75 -22.84 -14.44
C PHE A 382 -9.57 -21.34 -14.67
N ALA A 383 -10.65 -20.58 -14.51
CA ALA A 383 -10.59 -19.13 -14.51
C ALA A 383 -10.34 -18.64 -13.09
N TYR A 384 -9.41 -17.70 -12.91
CA TYR A 384 -9.05 -17.18 -11.60
C TYR A 384 -8.65 -15.71 -11.67
N ILE A 385 -8.59 -15.05 -10.51
CA ILE A 385 -8.05 -13.69 -10.41
C ILE A 385 -6.56 -13.76 -10.03
N ASN A 386 -5.68 -13.22 -10.87
CA ASN A 386 -4.24 -13.22 -10.63
C ASN A 386 -3.83 -12.17 -9.58
N SER A 387 -2.54 -12.14 -9.22
CA SER A 387 -1.99 -11.19 -8.25
C SER A 387 -2.26 -9.73 -8.65
N LEU A 388 -2.23 -9.40 -9.94
CA LEU A 388 -2.54 -8.05 -10.45
C LEU A 388 -4.03 -7.72 -10.51
N GLY A 389 -4.88 -8.61 -10.01
CA GLY A 389 -6.32 -8.41 -9.95
C GLY A 389 -7.08 -8.66 -11.24
N ALA A 390 -6.46 -9.27 -12.23
CA ALA A 390 -7.07 -9.53 -13.51
C ALA A 390 -7.44 -11.00 -13.68
N TRP A 391 -8.43 -11.25 -14.54
CA TRP A 391 -8.86 -12.60 -14.85
C TRP A 391 -7.85 -13.28 -15.78
N ASP A 392 -7.41 -14.47 -15.38
CA ASP A 392 -6.53 -15.33 -16.16
C ASP A 392 -7.08 -16.77 -16.16
N THR A 393 -6.53 -17.61 -17.03
CA THR A 393 -6.96 -18.98 -17.23
C THR A 393 -5.79 -19.93 -17.08
N LEU A 394 -5.92 -20.87 -16.15
CA LEU A 394 -5.06 -22.03 -16.02
C LEU A 394 -5.62 -23.18 -16.87
N LYS A 395 -4.80 -23.72 -17.77
CA LYS A 395 -5.09 -24.95 -18.52
C LYS A 395 -4.42 -26.14 -17.83
N VAL A 396 -5.20 -27.19 -17.62
CA VAL A 396 -4.73 -28.45 -17.03
C VAL A 396 -5.07 -29.58 -18.00
N ASN A 397 -4.11 -30.47 -18.24
CA ASN A 397 -4.24 -31.60 -19.16
C ASN A 397 -4.07 -32.90 -18.39
N GLY A 398 -4.99 -33.85 -18.51
CA GLY A 398 -4.83 -35.17 -17.90
C GLY A 398 -6.14 -35.83 -17.52
N ILE A 399 -6.06 -37.08 -17.07
CA ILE A 399 -7.20 -37.78 -16.49
C ILE A 399 -7.52 -37.11 -15.14
N GLU A 400 -8.80 -36.91 -14.86
CA GLU A 400 -9.26 -36.47 -13.55
C GLU A 400 -9.72 -37.69 -12.79
N GLU A 401 -9.18 -37.89 -11.60
CA GLU A 401 -9.67 -38.89 -10.67
C GLU A 401 -10.77 -38.26 -9.84
N ARG A 402 -11.86 -39.01 -9.63
CA ARG A 402 -13.06 -38.56 -8.92
C ARG A 402 -13.24 -39.41 -7.68
N THR A 403 -13.23 -38.77 -6.54
CA THR A 403 -13.49 -39.40 -5.24
C THR A 403 -14.74 -38.78 -4.65
N VAL A 404 -15.69 -39.62 -4.24
CA VAL A 404 -16.91 -39.18 -3.57
C VAL A 404 -16.79 -39.52 -2.09
N GLU A 405 -16.79 -38.50 -1.24
CA GLU A 405 -16.80 -38.65 0.21
C GLU A 405 -18.24 -38.47 0.70
N ILE A 406 -18.87 -39.55 1.17
CA ILE A 406 -20.24 -39.51 1.69
C ILE A 406 -20.17 -39.28 3.20
N LYS A 407 -20.83 -38.21 3.66
CA LYS A 407 -20.98 -37.87 5.08
C LYS A 407 -22.39 -38.24 5.51
N THR A 408 -22.51 -39.24 6.39
CA THR A 408 -23.79 -39.66 6.96
C THR A 408 -23.81 -39.42 8.46
N ARG A 409 -24.98 -39.07 9.00
CA ARG A 409 -25.26 -39.22 10.44
C ARG A 409 -26.33 -40.29 10.58
N SER A 410 -26.14 -41.19 11.53
CA SER A 410 -27.06 -42.30 11.76
C SER A 410 -27.66 -42.24 13.16
N ALA A 411 -28.95 -42.55 13.26
CA ALA A 411 -29.65 -42.74 14.53
C ALA A 411 -30.06 -44.20 14.59
N SER A 412 -29.87 -44.81 15.74
CA SER A 412 -30.42 -46.13 16.03
C SER A 412 -31.61 -45.97 16.97
N LYS A 413 -32.72 -46.59 16.60
CA LYS A 413 -33.91 -46.73 17.44
C LYS A 413 -34.02 -48.18 17.87
N ARG A 414 -34.17 -48.38 19.19
CA ARG A 414 -34.53 -49.68 19.74
C ARG A 414 -35.96 -49.99 19.33
N LEU A 415 -36.17 -51.12 18.67
CA LEU A 415 -37.47 -51.54 18.19
C LEU A 415 -38.37 -51.93 19.40
N ALA A 416 -39.69 -52.06 19.20
CA ALA A 416 -40.62 -52.49 20.26
C ALA A 416 -40.66 -54.03 20.42
N TYR A 417 -40.89 -54.53 21.64
CA TYR A 417 -40.96 -55.97 21.93
C TYR A 417 -42.04 -56.69 21.08
N PRO A 418 -41.81 -57.94 20.61
CA PRO A 418 -40.65 -58.81 20.83
C PRO A 418 -39.45 -58.46 19.95
N GLN A 419 -38.27 -58.30 20.57
CA GLN A 419 -36.98 -58.04 19.92
C GLN A 419 -36.10 -59.29 20.02
N VAL A 420 -35.40 -59.69 18.96
CA VAL A 420 -34.28 -60.64 19.06
C VAL A 420 -32.98 -59.86 19.29
N GLN A 421 -32.01 -60.46 19.98
CA GLN A 421 -30.69 -59.87 20.18
C GLN A 421 -30.04 -59.62 18.81
N GLY A 422 -29.90 -58.35 18.41
CA GLY A 422 -29.41 -57.93 17.09
C GLY A 422 -30.38 -57.03 16.31
N ASP A 423 -31.64 -56.95 16.73
CA ASP A 423 -32.64 -56.10 16.06
C ASP A 423 -32.46 -54.62 16.44
N SER A 424 -32.12 -53.79 15.46
CA SER A 424 -32.15 -52.33 15.57
C SER A 424 -32.65 -51.70 14.28
N GLU A 425 -33.50 -50.68 14.39
CA GLU A 425 -33.82 -49.82 13.25
C GLU A 425 -32.78 -48.71 13.19
N GLN A 426 -31.92 -48.73 12.16
CA GLN A 426 -30.97 -47.66 11.92
C GLN A 426 -31.49 -46.79 10.79
N SER A 427 -31.62 -45.48 11.04
CA SER A 427 -31.96 -44.50 10.02
C SER A 427 -30.81 -43.52 9.84
N ASP A 428 -30.40 -43.35 8.58
CA ASP A 428 -29.46 -42.31 8.19
C ASP A 428 -30.23 -41.02 7.91
N TYR A 429 -29.75 -39.92 8.48
CA TYR A 429 -30.31 -38.59 8.30
C TYR A 429 -29.16 -37.58 8.09
N TYR A 430 -29.42 -36.49 7.38
CA TYR A 430 -28.37 -35.56 6.90
C TYR A 430 -27.26 -36.25 6.11
N VAL A 431 -27.63 -36.97 5.06
CA VAL A 431 -26.67 -37.50 4.08
C VAL A 431 -26.28 -36.36 3.14
N SER A 432 -24.99 -36.04 3.10
CA SER A 432 -24.41 -35.16 2.09
C SER A 432 -23.18 -35.82 1.48
N TYR A 433 -22.77 -35.37 0.29
CA TYR A 433 -21.54 -35.85 -0.31
C TYR A 433 -20.68 -34.67 -0.78
N ASP A 434 -19.37 -34.82 -0.61
CA ASP A 434 -18.36 -33.96 -1.21
C ASP A 434 -17.72 -34.71 -2.38
N GLN A 435 -17.59 -34.06 -3.53
CA GLN A 435 -16.87 -34.61 -4.68
C GLN A 435 -15.50 -33.96 -4.79
N LEU A 436 -14.46 -34.77 -4.63
CA LEU A 436 -13.06 -34.40 -4.76
C LEU A 436 -12.56 -34.79 -6.14
N PHE A 437 -11.78 -33.90 -6.75
CA PHE A 437 -11.19 -34.06 -8.07
C PHE A 437 -9.68 -33.87 -7.98
N SER A 438 -8.91 -34.87 -8.39
CA SER A 438 -7.45 -34.79 -8.53
C SER A 438 -7.09 -34.47 -9.97
N CYS A 439 -6.20 -33.49 -10.17
CA CYS A 439 -5.73 -33.10 -11.49
C CYS A 439 -4.24 -32.72 -11.49
N THR A 440 -3.62 -32.90 -12.66
CA THR A 440 -2.19 -32.68 -12.85
C THR A 440 -1.97 -31.73 -14.02
N THR A 441 -1.11 -30.73 -13.85
CA THR A 441 -0.70 -29.86 -14.95
C THR A 441 0.13 -30.64 -15.96
N SER A 442 0.21 -30.16 -17.20
CA SER A 442 1.28 -30.65 -18.10
C SER A 442 2.65 -30.20 -17.58
N TRP A 443 3.72 -30.68 -18.21
CA TRP A 443 5.06 -30.15 -17.99
C TRP A 443 5.08 -28.63 -18.16
N LEU A 444 5.74 -27.96 -17.23
CA LEU A 444 5.85 -26.51 -17.12
C LEU A 444 7.32 -26.11 -17.18
N SER A 445 7.59 -24.95 -17.76
CA SER A 445 8.84 -24.25 -17.51
C SER A 445 8.89 -23.68 -16.09
N ARG A 446 10.09 -23.35 -15.59
CA ARG A 446 10.26 -22.72 -14.26
C ARG A 446 9.47 -21.41 -14.12
N ASP A 447 9.39 -20.61 -15.19
CA ASP A 447 8.63 -19.36 -15.17
C ASP A 447 7.13 -19.60 -15.15
N GLU A 448 6.62 -20.60 -15.88
CA GLU A 448 5.22 -21.01 -15.78
C GLU A 448 4.88 -21.54 -14.40
N GLN A 449 5.78 -22.31 -13.78
CA GLN A 449 5.59 -22.82 -12.42
C GLN A 449 5.44 -21.69 -11.40
N LYS A 450 6.26 -20.63 -11.51
CA LYS A 450 6.12 -19.41 -10.68
C LYS A 450 4.79 -18.70 -10.94
N ASN A 451 4.40 -18.56 -12.20
CA ASN A 451 3.15 -17.89 -12.60
C ASN A 451 1.90 -18.64 -12.12
N ILE A 452 1.97 -19.96 -11.98
CA ILE A 452 0.85 -20.78 -11.52
C ILE A 452 0.62 -20.66 -10.00
N ARG A 453 1.62 -20.19 -9.22
CA ARG A 453 1.43 -19.92 -7.79
C ARG A 453 0.25 -18.97 -7.54
N ASP A 454 0.07 -17.97 -8.41
CA ASP A 454 -1.05 -17.03 -8.37
C ASP A 454 -2.40 -17.76 -8.40
N PHE A 455 -2.54 -18.83 -9.19
CA PHE A 455 -3.76 -19.62 -9.21
C PHE A 455 -4.06 -20.20 -7.83
N PHE A 456 -3.06 -20.78 -7.15
CA PHE A 456 -3.26 -21.44 -5.88
C PHE A 456 -3.60 -20.47 -4.74
N VAL A 457 -2.98 -19.29 -4.70
CA VAL A 457 -3.27 -18.24 -3.70
C VAL A 457 -4.47 -17.37 -4.07
N SER A 458 -5.02 -17.51 -5.28
CA SER A 458 -6.15 -16.71 -5.73
C SER A 458 -7.38 -16.91 -4.83
N PRO A 459 -8.04 -15.82 -4.39
CA PRO A 459 -9.27 -15.93 -3.61
C PRO A 459 -10.48 -16.33 -4.47
N LEU A 460 -10.41 -16.14 -5.79
CA LEU A 460 -11.50 -16.44 -6.72
C LEU A 460 -11.03 -17.45 -7.77
N LYS A 461 -11.61 -18.64 -7.73
CA LYS A 461 -11.27 -19.74 -8.64
C LYS A 461 -12.54 -20.40 -9.15
N TYR A 462 -12.61 -20.66 -10.45
CA TYR A 462 -13.76 -21.27 -11.10
C TYR A 462 -13.29 -22.33 -12.09
N ARG A 463 -13.96 -23.48 -12.13
CA ARG A 463 -13.87 -24.42 -13.24
C ARG A 463 -14.76 -23.93 -14.38
N TYR A 464 -14.18 -23.77 -15.56
CA TYR A 464 -14.92 -23.42 -16.77
C TYR A 464 -15.21 -24.66 -17.60
N PHE A 465 -16.48 -24.87 -17.94
CA PHE A 465 -16.93 -25.98 -18.77
C PHE A 465 -18.19 -25.60 -19.56
N ASN A 466 -18.18 -25.83 -20.88
CA ASN A 466 -19.31 -25.55 -21.79
C ASN A 466 -19.94 -24.16 -21.63
N GLY A 467 -19.10 -23.11 -21.55
CA GLY A 467 -19.60 -21.73 -21.41
C GLY A 467 -20.09 -21.36 -19.99
N SER A 468 -20.10 -22.32 -19.07
CA SER A 468 -20.51 -22.12 -17.68
C SER A 468 -19.30 -22.14 -16.75
N ILE A 469 -19.44 -21.47 -15.61
CA ILE A 469 -18.44 -21.47 -14.53
C ILE A 469 -19.01 -22.06 -13.25
N PHE A 470 -18.16 -22.79 -12.54
CA PHE A 470 -18.49 -23.41 -11.27
C PHE A 470 -17.42 -23.01 -10.25
N PRO A 471 -17.77 -22.41 -9.11
CA PRO A 471 -16.78 -22.01 -8.10
C PRO A 471 -16.09 -23.24 -7.52
N VAL A 472 -14.77 -23.17 -7.38
CA VAL A 472 -13.96 -24.27 -6.85
C VAL A 472 -13.08 -23.82 -5.70
N SER A 473 -12.82 -24.75 -4.79
CA SER A 473 -11.87 -24.61 -3.70
C SER A 473 -10.77 -25.65 -3.88
N VAL A 474 -9.52 -25.21 -3.94
CA VAL A 474 -8.35 -26.11 -3.96
C VAL A 474 -8.13 -26.62 -2.54
N THR A 475 -8.07 -27.94 -2.37
CA THR A 475 -7.91 -28.60 -1.06
C THR A 475 -6.46 -28.90 -0.73
N SER A 476 -5.58 -28.93 -1.72
CA SER A 476 -4.14 -29.12 -1.51
C SER A 476 -3.54 -27.98 -0.69
N THR A 477 -2.96 -28.32 0.47
CA THR A 477 -2.33 -27.36 1.39
C THR A 477 -0.83 -27.18 1.16
N LYS A 478 -0.21 -28.12 0.43
CA LYS A 478 1.21 -28.10 0.08
C LYS A 478 1.36 -28.23 -1.43
N LEU A 479 2.23 -27.41 -1.99
CA LEU A 479 2.71 -27.52 -3.36
C LEU A 479 4.20 -27.83 -3.24
N SER A 480 4.61 -29.03 -3.65
CA SER A 480 6.02 -29.34 -3.74
C SER A 480 6.56 -28.63 -4.97
N GLU A 481 7.44 -27.68 -4.76
CA GLU A 481 8.32 -27.22 -5.82
C GLU A 481 9.39 -28.29 -5.95
N GLN A 482 9.53 -28.81 -7.16
CA GLN A 482 10.51 -29.85 -7.45
C GLN A 482 11.93 -29.33 -7.21
N ASP A 483 12.84 -30.26 -6.88
CA ASP A 483 14.24 -29.96 -6.58
C ASP A 483 14.94 -29.29 -7.77
N ASP A 484 16.01 -28.55 -7.49
CA ASP A 484 16.73 -27.77 -8.50
C ASP A 484 17.29 -28.63 -9.65
N ASP A 485 17.52 -29.92 -9.43
CA ASP A 485 18.02 -30.85 -10.44
C ASP A 485 16.91 -31.47 -11.33
N GLU A 486 15.63 -31.31 -10.97
CA GLU A 486 14.52 -31.86 -11.77
C GLU A 486 14.18 -30.93 -12.96
N THR A 487 14.14 -31.51 -14.15
CA THR A 487 13.80 -30.79 -15.40
C THR A 487 12.32 -30.91 -15.77
N MET A 488 11.60 -31.81 -15.12
CA MET A 488 10.25 -32.24 -15.44
C MET A 488 9.24 -31.69 -14.43
N LEU A 489 9.04 -30.37 -14.48
CA LEU A 489 8.24 -29.64 -13.50
C LEU A 489 6.74 -29.76 -13.80
N PHE A 490 5.95 -30.16 -12.82
CA PHE A 490 4.47 -30.14 -12.88
C PHE A 490 3.89 -29.95 -11.48
N TYR A 491 2.60 -29.61 -11.41
CA TYR A 491 1.84 -29.61 -10.17
C TYR A 491 0.72 -30.64 -10.25
N GLN A 492 0.57 -31.41 -9.18
CA GLN A 492 -0.64 -32.18 -8.91
C GLN A 492 -1.39 -31.50 -7.76
N PHE A 493 -2.69 -31.32 -7.92
CA PHE A 493 -3.53 -30.73 -6.89
C PHE A 493 -4.94 -31.31 -6.91
N GLU A 494 -5.61 -31.16 -5.78
CA GLU A 494 -6.99 -31.55 -5.57
C GLU A 494 -7.87 -30.32 -5.41
N TYR A 495 -9.10 -30.43 -5.90
CA TYR A 495 -10.11 -29.41 -5.71
C TYR A 495 -11.49 -30.02 -5.54
N LYS A 496 -12.40 -29.22 -4.98
CA LYS A 496 -13.83 -29.53 -4.93
C LYS A 496 -14.66 -28.33 -5.37
N PHE A 497 -15.91 -28.55 -5.73
CA PHE A 497 -16.84 -27.45 -5.93
C PHE A 497 -17.18 -26.78 -4.59
N SER A 498 -17.32 -25.45 -4.60
CA SER A 498 -17.57 -24.67 -3.37
C SER A 498 -19.04 -24.64 -2.94
N PHE A 499 -19.92 -25.36 -3.64
CA PHE A 499 -21.33 -25.52 -3.29
C PHE A 499 -21.61 -26.94 -2.80
N THR A 500 -22.56 -27.07 -1.88
CA THR A 500 -22.99 -28.36 -1.33
C THR A 500 -24.14 -28.91 -2.18
N ASN A 501 -24.06 -30.19 -2.55
CA ASN A 501 -25.16 -30.90 -3.18
C ASN A 501 -25.91 -31.68 -2.11
N ASP A 502 -27.07 -31.17 -1.72
CA ASP A 502 -27.97 -31.81 -0.74
C ASP A 502 -29.08 -32.64 -1.42
N ALA A 503 -29.15 -32.61 -2.74
CA ALA A 503 -30.17 -33.32 -3.52
C ALA A 503 -29.64 -34.65 -4.05
N PHE A 504 -30.50 -35.68 -4.07
CA PHE A 504 -30.28 -36.89 -4.85
C PHE A 504 -30.25 -36.50 -6.34
N VAL A 505 -29.06 -36.41 -6.93
CA VAL A 505 -28.93 -36.16 -8.37
C VAL A 505 -28.87 -37.53 -9.07
N GLN A 506 -29.79 -37.77 -10.01
CA GLN A 506 -29.81 -38.96 -10.88
C GLN A 506 -28.63 -38.97 -11.86
#